data_AF-A0A8C5H088-F1
#
_entry.id   AF-A0A8C5H088-F1
#
_cell.length_a   1.000
_cell.length_b   1.000
_cell.length_c   1.000
_cell.angle_alpha   90.00
_cell.angle_beta   90.00
_cell.angle_gamma   90.00
#
_symmetry.space_group_name_H-M   'P 1'
#
loop_
_entity.id
_entity.type
_entity.pdbx_description
1 polymer ?
#
loop_
_entity_poly.entity_id
_entity_poly.type
_entity_poly.pdbx_seq_one_letter_code
_entity_poly.pdbx_strand_id
1 'polypeptide(L)'
;MDELNAVLEQSCSSFLCSQQGSECDMWDGQPVCKCRDRCEREPHFTCASDGMTYYNRCYMDAEACSKGTTLSVVMCRFHLTWPNTSPALPQESVAAPTEAQPPAVVSGPVHHTVNVGETASFLCDVNGRPRPEITWEKQLPEGAERVVLRPNNVRGNMVVTNIGQLVIYNAQPQHSGVYTCTAQNPSGSVRASHPLTVLTPEVLRDPNTKNLSICLPEECLKPVDGPEDCGNDKEKVSWYYEPKSNSCFAVTHCPKDSKAEFDSFEACMRCCGPEVAGACGLVSLQGPCRAYEPRWAYNSALQQCQSFIYGGCDGNDNNFESKEACEEMCPYPKNQNCKTCKPRGKMVSSFCRSDFVVLGRLSDLTEEKDSGHALVTVEEILKDEKMGLRFFGKEPLEVTFVNMDWTCPCPNITGATAEGQVIIMGNVNDGMAVLQPESYVGASSPRRVRKLREVVSKNTCDILRAITNSPQ
;
A
#
# COMPACT_ATOMS: atom_id res chain seq x y z
N MET A 1 56.19 -8.20 -61.74
CA MET A 1 55.04 -7.35 -62.10
C MET A 1 54.12 -8.24 -62.90
N ASP A 2 53.04 -8.78 -62.37
CA ASP A 2 52.29 -8.42 -61.16
C ASP A 2 51.57 -9.64 -60.59
N GLU A 3 51.75 -9.86 -59.28
CA GLU A 3 50.73 -10.43 -58.40
C GLU A 3 49.60 -9.40 -58.22
N LEU A 4 48.45 -9.83 -57.66
CA LEU A 4 47.19 -9.12 -57.36
C LEU A 4 46.10 -9.31 -58.43
N ASN A 5 44.87 -9.72 -58.13
CA ASN A 5 44.20 -9.96 -56.86
C ASN A 5 43.04 -10.92 -57.15
N ALA A 6 43.07 -12.12 -56.56
CA ALA A 6 41.85 -12.90 -56.38
C ALA A 6 41.00 -12.15 -55.36
N VAL A 7 39.93 -11.49 -55.80
CA VAL A 7 38.92 -10.93 -54.89
C VAL A 7 38.22 -12.12 -54.24
N LEU A 8 38.65 -12.48 -53.02
CA LEU A 8 37.91 -13.41 -52.17
C LEU A 8 36.55 -12.78 -51.86
N GLU A 9 35.47 -13.39 -52.34
CA GLU A 9 34.11 -13.10 -51.87
C GLU A 9 34.08 -13.36 -50.35
N GLN A 10 34.06 -12.27 -49.57
CA GLN A 10 33.95 -12.36 -48.12
C GLN A 10 32.50 -12.73 -47.79
N SER A 11 32.34 -13.84 -47.08
CA SER A 11 31.05 -14.37 -46.66
C SER A 11 31.09 -14.68 -45.17
N CYS A 12 29.94 -14.55 -44.50
CA CYS A 12 29.79 -14.90 -43.09
C CYS A 12 30.18 -16.36 -42.76
N SER A 13 30.33 -17.23 -43.76
CA SER A 13 30.81 -18.61 -43.63
C SER A 13 32.22 -18.75 -43.02
N SER A 14 33.06 -17.71 -43.13
CA SER A 14 34.45 -17.72 -42.60
C SER A 14 34.71 -16.65 -41.55
N PHE A 15 33.70 -15.85 -41.20
CA PHE A 15 33.81 -14.72 -40.28
C PHE A 15 33.23 -15.07 -38.91
N LEU A 16 34.10 -15.14 -37.90
CA LEU A 16 33.74 -15.53 -36.53
C LEU A 16 33.60 -14.29 -35.64
N CYS A 17 32.42 -14.12 -35.06
CA CYS A 17 32.16 -13.07 -34.09
C CYS A 17 32.54 -13.51 -32.68
N SER A 18 33.41 -12.73 -32.01
CA SER A 18 33.94 -13.06 -30.68
C SER A 18 33.01 -12.66 -29.53
N GLN A 19 32.04 -11.78 -29.77
CA GLN A 19 31.14 -11.28 -28.74
C GLN A 19 29.98 -12.27 -28.52
N GLN A 20 29.70 -12.60 -27.26
CA GLN A 20 28.56 -13.43 -26.90
C GLN A 20 27.26 -12.82 -27.42
N GLY A 21 26.42 -13.61 -28.11
CA GLY A 21 25.15 -13.16 -28.67
C GLY A 21 25.24 -12.31 -29.94
N SER A 22 26.43 -12.21 -30.53
CA SER A 22 26.60 -11.61 -31.85
C SER A 22 26.53 -12.64 -32.98
N GLU A 23 25.90 -12.25 -34.07
CA GLU A 23 25.81 -13.01 -35.31
C GLU A 23 26.42 -12.19 -36.47
N CYS A 24 26.92 -12.90 -37.48
CA CYS A 24 27.47 -12.27 -38.66
C CYS A 24 26.34 -11.86 -39.61
N ASP A 25 26.31 -10.57 -39.95
CA ASP A 25 25.40 -9.98 -40.92
C ASP A 25 26.20 -9.32 -42.05
N MET A 26 25.70 -9.39 -43.27
CA MET A 26 26.39 -8.81 -44.43
C MET A 26 25.95 -7.35 -44.60
N TRP A 27 26.88 -6.41 -44.39
CA TRP A 27 26.61 -4.99 -44.54
C TRP A 27 27.56 -4.40 -45.60
N ASP A 28 26.99 -3.88 -46.68
CA ASP A 28 27.73 -3.28 -47.81
C ASP A 28 28.83 -4.18 -48.41
N GLY A 29 28.54 -5.48 -48.54
CA GLY A 29 29.46 -6.47 -49.11
C GLY A 29 30.57 -6.95 -48.16
N GLN A 30 30.56 -6.52 -46.89
CA GLN A 30 31.48 -6.99 -45.85
C GLN A 30 30.74 -7.67 -44.69
N PRO A 31 31.30 -8.74 -44.10
CA PRO A 31 30.72 -9.37 -42.91
C PRO A 31 30.96 -8.51 -41.67
N VAL A 32 29.90 -8.20 -40.92
CA VAL A 32 29.93 -7.40 -39.68
C VAL A 32 29.23 -8.17 -38.57
N CYS A 33 29.78 -8.13 -37.35
CA CYS A 33 29.14 -8.70 -36.18
C CYS A 33 28.05 -7.77 -35.65
N LYS A 34 26.81 -8.24 -35.58
CA LYS A 34 25.70 -7.54 -34.93
C LYS A 34 25.13 -8.37 -33.81
N CYS A 35 24.61 -7.69 -32.80
CA CYS A 35 23.87 -8.35 -31.73
C CYS A 35 22.54 -8.86 -32.25
N ARG A 36 22.22 -10.10 -31.90
CA ARG A 36 20.98 -10.75 -32.32
C ARG A 36 19.77 -9.99 -31.74
N ASP A 37 18.87 -9.54 -32.61
CA ASP A 37 17.68 -8.75 -32.26
C ASP A 37 16.40 -9.60 -32.18
N ARG A 38 16.43 -10.81 -32.75
CA ARG A 38 15.30 -11.74 -32.81
C ARG A 38 15.61 -13.06 -32.11
N CYS A 39 14.88 -13.31 -31.02
CA CYS A 39 14.93 -14.55 -30.26
C CYS A 39 13.60 -15.31 -30.33
N GLU A 40 13.68 -16.63 -30.16
CA GLU A 40 12.51 -17.53 -30.15
C GLU A 40 11.58 -17.21 -28.97
N ARG A 41 10.29 -17.44 -29.17
CA ARG A 41 9.22 -17.15 -28.19
C ARG A 41 8.94 -18.30 -27.21
N GLU A 42 9.77 -19.35 -27.20
CA GLU A 42 9.60 -20.45 -26.26
C GLU A 42 10.29 -20.12 -24.91
N PRO A 43 9.57 -20.29 -23.78
CA PRO A 43 10.07 -19.90 -22.46
C PRO A 43 11.01 -20.98 -21.88
N HIS A 44 12.31 -20.74 -22.02
CA HIS A 44 13.37 -21.56 -21.42
C HIS A 44 14.24 -20.69 -20.51
N PHE A 45 13.67 -20.31 -19.36
CA PHE A 45 14.29 -19.35 -18.43
C PHE A 45 15.74 -19.71 -18.08
N THR A 46 16.62 -18.71 -18.19
CA THR A 46 18.06 -18.88 -18.02
C THR A 46 18.57 -17.88 -16.99
N CYS A 47 19.16 -18.35 -15.89
CA CYS A 47 19.78 -17.47 -14.89
C CYS A 47 21.22 -17.16 -15.26
N ALA A 48 21.63 -15.91 -15.10
CA ALA A 48 22.94 -15.40 -15.47
C ALA A 48 23.77 -14.98 -14.25
N SER A 49 25.08 -14.84 -14.46
CA SER A 49 26.08 -14.49 -13.44
C SER A 49 25.93 -13.08 -12.85
N ASP A 50 25.15 -12.22 -13.48
CA ASP A 50 24.79 -10.90 -12.97
C ASP A 50 23.63 -10.95 -11.95
N GLY A 51 23.09 -12.15 -11.68
CA GLY A 51 21.98 -12.36 -10.75
C GLY A 51 20.61 -12.19 -11.39
N MET A 52 20.53 -11.99 -12.72
CA MET A 52 19.27 -11.81 -13.46
C MET A 52 18.79 -13.12 -14.09
N THR A 53 17.47 -13.22 -14.30
CA THR A 53 16.86 -14.34 -15.04
C THR A 53 16.32 -13.82 -16.37
N TYR A 54 16.77 -14.42 -17.46
CA TYR A 54 16.41 -14.07 -18.82
C TYR A 54 15.34 -15.03 -19.38
N TYR A 55 14.50 -14.51 -20.28
CA TYR A 55 13.38 -15.24 -20.91
C TYR A 55 13.83 -16.56 -21.54
N ASN A 56 14.97 -16.52 -22.24
CA ASN A 56 15.73 -17.68 -22.64
C ASN A 56 17.21 -17.31 -22.82
N ARG A 57 18.04 -18.31 -23.10
CA ARG A 57 19.48 -18.16 -23.38
C ARG A 57 19.75 -17.12 -24.47
N CYS A 58 18.93 -17.08 -25.53
CA CYS A 58 19.10 -16.14 -26.63
C CYS A 58 18.94 -14.68 -26.17
N TYR A 59 17.94 -14.37 -25.34
CA TYR A 59 17.76 -13.02 -24.78
C TYR A 59 18.90 -12.63 -23.82
N MET A 60 19.41 -13.57 -23.04
CA MET A 60 20.59 -13.35 -22.20
C MET A 60 21.80 -12.97 -23.04
N ASP A 61 22.05 -13.73 -24.11
CA ASP A 61 23.19 -13.52 -25.00
C ASP A 61 23.06 -12.20 -25.78
N ALA A 62 21.86 -11.85 -26.25
CA ALA A 62 21.59 -10.59 -26.96
C ALA A 62 21.82 -9.35 -26.09
N GLU A 63 21.41 -9.40 -24.82
CA GLU A 63 21.62 -8.31 -23.86
C GLU A 63 23.09 -8.20 -23.44
N ALA A 64 23.79 -9.33 -23.28
CA ALA A 64 25.23 -9.34 -23.07
C ALA A 64 25.97 -8.70 -24.26
N CYS A 65 25.51 -8.97 -25.48
CA CYS A 65 26.04 -8.36 -26.69
C CYS A 65 25.85 -6.85 -26.74
N SER A 66 24.62 -6.36 -26.49
CA SER A 66 24.30 -4.92 -26.57
C SER A 66 25.09 -4.09 -25.56
N LYS A 67 25.43 -4.69 -24.40
CA LYS A 67 26.21 -4.07 -23.33
C LYS A 67 27.71 -4.34 -23.41
N GLY A 68 28.17 -5.15 -24.37
CA GLY A 68 29.59 -5.53 -24.51
C GLY A 68 30.13 -6.31 -23.31
N THR A 69 29.27 -7.07 -22.63
CA THR A 69 29.63 -7.90 -21.46
C THR A 69 29.51 -9.39 -21.80
N THR A 70 30.05 -10.26 -20.94
CA THR A 70 29.89 -11.71 -21.05
C THR A 70 29.16 -12.23 -19.83
N LEU A 71 28.04 -12.91 -20.04
CA LEU A 71 27.19 -13.47 -19.00
C LEU A 71 27.26 -15.00 -19.04
N SER A 72 27.64 -15.63 -17.94
CA SER A 72 27.64 -17.09 -17.84
C SER A 72 26.33 -17.59 -17.24
N VAL A 73 25.83 -18.73 -17.73
CA VAL A 73 24.67 -19.38 -17.12
C VAL A 73 25.06 -19.94 -15.77
N VAL A 74 24.32 -19.52 -14.74
CA VAL A 74 24.45 -20.02 -13.38
C VAL A 74 23.22 -20.86 -13.03
N MET A 75 23.36 -21.76 -12.05
CA MET A 75 22.20 -22.47 -11.52
C MET A 75 21.21 -21.47 -10.91
N CYS A 76 19.97 -21.53 -11.37
CA CYS A 76 18.89 -20.75 -10.78
C CYS A 76 18.72 -21.15 -9.31
N ARG A 77 18.83 -20.17 -8.40
CA ARG A 77 18.77 -20.40 -6.95
C ARG A 77 17.41 -20.94 -6.45
N PHE A 78 16.39 -20.93 -7.32
CA PHE A 78 15.07 -21.51 -7.06
C PHE A 78 14.71 -22.45 -8.21
N HIS A 79 14.86 -23.75 -7.98
CA HIS A 79 14.21 -24.76 -8.80
C HIS A 79 12.76 -24.93 -8.30
N LEU A 80 11.78 -24.78 -9.19
CA LEU A 80 10.41 -25.23 -8.92
C LEU A 80 10.39 -26.76 -8.99
N THR A 81 10.69 -27.44 -7.89
CA THR A 81 10.34 -28.85 -7.70
C THR A 81 9.21 -28.97 -6.70
N TRP A 82 8.04 -29.40 -7.18
CA TRP A 82 6.92 -29.83 -6.35
C TRP A 82 7.28 -31.12 -5.58
N PRO A 83 6.71 -31.35 -4.38
CA PRO A 83 7.32 -32.24 -3.41
C PRO A 83 6.83 -33.69 -3.54
N ASN A 84 7.70 -34.64 -3.22
CA ASN A 84 7.24 -35.81 -2.49
C ASN A 84 8.29 -36.25 -1.46
N THR A 85 7.76 -36.73 -0.32
CA THR A 85 8.43 -37.30 0.86
C THR A 85 9.22 -36.36 1.79
N SER A 86 8.63 -36.09 2.96
CA SER A 86 9.36 -35.84 4.20
C SER A 86 10.17 -37.10 4.60
N PRO A 87 11.29 -36.95 5.33
CA PRO A 87 11.18 -36.91 6.80
C PRO A 87 12.12 -35.94 7.54
N ALA A 88 11.60 -35.50 8.70
CA ALA A 88 12.18 -35.03 9.97
C ALA A 88 13.41 -34.09 10.04
N LEU A 89 13.22 -33.08 10.88
CA LEU A 89 14.10 -31.99 11.35
C LEU A 89 15.54 -32.38 11.73
N PRO A 90 16.43 -31.37 11.76
CA PRO A 90 17.06 -31.02 13.03
C PRO A 90 16.71 -29.59 13.47
N GLN A 91 16.62 -29.42 14.79
CA GLN A 91 16.45 -28.15 15.49
C GLN A 91 17.54 -27.15 15.09
N GLU A 92 17.13 -25.99 14.59
CA GLU A 92 17.97 -24.78 14.64
C GLU A 92 17.41 -23.81 15.66
N SER A 93 18.36 -23.31 16.45
CA SER A 93 18.26 -22.34 17.52
C SER A 93 17.29 -21.19 17.25
N VAL A 94 16.41 -20.95 18.22
CA VAL A 94 15.58 -19.75 18.32
C VAL A 94 16.51 -18.53 18.42
N ALA A 95 16.76 -17.88 17.29
CA ALA A 95 17.16 -16.48 17.30
C ALA A 95 15.98 -15.66 17.83
N ALA A 96 16.27 -14.67 18.67
CA ALA A 96 15.28 -13.78 19.27
C ALA A 96 14.30 -13.22 18.21
N PRO A 97 13.01 -13.02 18.54
CA PRO A 97 12.04 -12.52 17.58
C PRO A 97 12.42 -11.08 17.20
N THR A 98 12.93 -10.89 15.98
CA THR A 98 12.92 -9.58 15.33
C THR A 98 11.47 -9.14 15.21
N GLU A 99 11.13 -8.04 15.88
CA GLU A 99 9.81 -7.41 15.90
C GLU A 99 9.25 -7.26 14.48
N ALA A 100 7.98 -7.64 14.30
CA ALA A 100 7.32 -7.63 13.01
C ALA A 100 6.94 -6.19 12.63
N GLN A 101 7.20 -5.77 11.40
CA GLN A 101 7.04 -4.40 10.93
C GLN A 101 6.12 -4.37 9.70
N PRO A 102 5.05 -3.53 9.70
CA PRO A 102 4.19 -3.36 8.53
C PRO A 102 4.98 -2.79 7.33
N PRO A 103 4.52 -3.04 6.09
CA PRO A 103 5.24 -2.59 4.93
C PRO A 103 5.11 -1.07 4.75
N ALA A 104 6.21 -0.40 4.41
CA ALA A 104 6.28 1.04 4.19
C ALA A 104 7.03 1.34 2.89
N VAL A 105 6.54 2.32 2.12
CA VAL A 105 7.15 2.73 0.84
C VAL A 105 8.38 3.60 1.11
N VAL A 106 9.50 3.25 0.48
CA VAL A 106 10.82 3.88 0.65
C VAL A 106 11.09 4.92 -0.42
N SER A 107 10.51 4.77 -1.61
CA SER A 107 10.55 5.76 -2.70
C SER A 107 9.15 5.93 -3.31
N GLY A 108 8.70 7.18 -3.46
CA GLY A 108 7.31 7.49 -3.80
C GLY A 108 6.91 7.32 -5.27
N PRO A 109 5.60 7.45 -5.57
CA PRO A 109 5.11 7.35 -6.93
C PRO A 109 5.51 8.57 -7.74
N VAL A 110 6.40 8.35 -8.70
CA VAL A 110 6.76 9.34 -9.70
C VAL A 110 5.92 9.06 -10.95
N HIS A 111 5.25 10.09 -11.47
CA HIS A 111 4.61 10.00 -12.77
C HIS A 111 5.69 9.78 -13.84
N HIS A 112 5.48 8.81 -14.73
CA HIS A 112 6.44 8.48 -15.76
C HIS A 112 5.85 8.77 -17.14
N THR A 113 6.64 9.45 -17.97
CA THR A 113 6.30 9.74 -19.36
C THR A 113 7.36 9.11 -20.25
N VAL A 114 6.93 8.30 -21.22
CA VAL A 114 7.82 7.61 -22.17
C VAL A 114 7.30 7.80 -23.59
N ASN A 115 8.17 7.69 -24.58
CA ASN A 115 7.75 7.71 -25.98
C ASN A 115 7.32 6.31 -26.43
N VAL A 116 6.45 6.23 -27.45
CA VAL A 116 6.10 4.94 -28.07
C VAL A 116 7.37 4.20 -28.48
N GLY A 117 7.44 2.90 -28.14
CA GLY A 117 8.59 2.04 -28.41
C GLY A 117 9.61 1.95 -27.28
N GLU A 118 9.60 2.89 -26.33
CA GLU A 118 10.51 2.86 -25.18
C GLU A 118 10.06 1.85 -24.12
N THR A 119 10.94 1.55 -23.17
CA THR A 119 10.63 0.66 -22.04
C THR A 119 10.26 1.50 -20.83
N ALA A 120 9.05 1.30 -20.30
CA ALA A 120 8.63 1.92 -19.04
C ALA A 120 8.93 0.97 -17.88
N SER A 121 9.45 1.49 -16.76
CA SER A 121 9.74 0.70 -15.57
C SER A 121 9.33 1.40 -14.28
N PHE A 122 8.64 0.69 -13.40
CA PHE A 122 8.21 1.17 -12.09
C PHE A 122 8.79 0.30 -11.00
N LEU A 123 9.57 0.90 -10.10
CA LEU A 123 10.11 0.22 -8.92
C LEU A 123 9.26 0.56 -7.70
N CYS A 124 8.62 -0.45 -7.10
CA CYS A 124 7.93 -0.28 -5.83
C CYS A 124 8.92 -0.60 -4.70
N ASP A 125 9.69 0.41 -4.28
CA ASP A 125 10.66 0.25 -3.19
C ASP A 125 9.94 0.26 -1.84
N VAL A 126 9.94 -0.89 -1.15
CA VAL A 126 9.18 -1.10 0.08
C VAL A 126 10.00 -1.86 1.12
N ASN A 127 9.97 -1.36 2.35
CA ASN A 127 10.50 -2.03 3.53
C ASN A 127 9.37 -2.77 4.25
N GLY A 128 9.69 -3.77 5.06
CA GLY A 128 8.72 -4.50 5.89
C GLY A 128 9.30 -5.81 6.42
N ARG A 129 8.80 -6.28 7.57
CA ARG A 129 9.26 -7.52 8.22
C ARG A 129 8.07 -8.38 8.66
N PRO A 130 7.89 -9.60 8.14
CA PRO A 130 8.62 -10.25 7.04
C PRO A 130 8.57 -9.45 5.72
N ARG A 131 9.50 -9.72 4.80
CA ARG A 131 9.59 -9.01 3.50
C ARG A 131 8.24 -9.10 2.78
N PRO A 132 7.64 -7.96 2.38
CA PRO A 132 6.32 -7.97 1.78
C PRO A 132 6.31 -8.58 0.38
N GLU A 133 5.21 -9.26 0.04
CA GLU A 133 4.89 -9.68 -1.31
C GLU A 133 4.38 -8.46 -2.10
N ILE A 134 4.94 -8.22 -3.28
CA ILE A 134 4.61 -7.07 -4.13
C ILE A 134 3.81 -7.54 -5.33
N THR A 135 2.66 -6.93 -5.54
CA THR A 135 1.80 -7.16 -6.71
C THR A 135 1.47 -5.85 -7.40
N TRP A 136 1.19 -5.90 -8.70
CA TRP A 136 0.81 -4.74 -9.50
C TRP A 136 -0.57 -4.92 -10.11
N GLU A 137 -1.33 -3.83 -10.22
CA GLU A 137 -2.59 -3.81 -10.95
C GLU A 137 -2.70 -2.53 -11.79
N LYS A 138 -3.28 -2.61 -12.99
CA LYS A 138 -3.64 -1.43 -13.77
C LYS A 138 -5.05 -1.00 -13.36
N GLN A 139 -5.22 0.27 -13.02
CA GLN A 139 -6.53 0.83 -12.71
C GLN A 139 -7.40 0.84 -13.98
N LEU A 140 -8.58 0.24 -13.90
CA LEU A 140 -9.54 0.14 -15.00
C LEU A 140 -10.90 0.71 -14.57
N PRO A 141 -11.75 1.15 -15.52
CA PRO A 141 -13.10 1.66 -15.23
C PRO A 141 -14.00 0.64 -14.51
N GLU A 142 -15.06 1.11 -13.85
CA GLU A 142 -16.06 0.25 -13.21
C GLU A 142 -16.63 -0.79 -14.20
N GLY A 143 -16.58 -2.07 -13.84
CA GLY A 143 -17.10 -3.18 -14.65
C GLY A 143 -16.07 -3.95 -15.47
N ALA A 144 -14.83 -3.47 -15.57
CA ALA A 144 -13.73 -4.19 -16.22
C ALA A 144 -13.08 -5.21 -15.27
N GLU A 145 -12.61 -6.34 -15.82
CA GLU A 145 -11.93 -7.38 -15.05
C GLU A 145 -10.58 -6.90 -14.52
N ARG A 146 -10.41 -6.88 -13.19
CA ARG A 146 -9.16 -6.47 -12.54
C ARG A 146 -8.15 -7.61 -12.61
N VAL A 147 -6.95 -7.30 -13.10
CA VAL A 147 -5.89 -8.28 -13.27
C VAL A 147 -4.73 -7.91 -12.37
N VAL A 148 -4.41 -8.82 -11.45
CA VAL A 148 -3.27 -8.69 -10.55
C VAL A 148 -2.05 -9.38 -11.18
N LEU A 149 -1.02 -8.59 -11.45
CA LEU A 149 0.29 -9.04 -11.90
C LEU A 149 1.14 -9.37 -10.66
N ARG A 150 1.38 -10.66 -10.43
CA ARG A 150 2.26 -11.16 -9.37
C ARG A 150 3.71 -11.25 -9.87
N PRO A 151 4.70 -11.33 -8.97
CA PRO A 151 6.09 -11.56 -9.37
C PRO A 151 6.20 -12.80 -10.26
N ASN A 152 6.97 -12.68 -11.34
CA ASN A 152 7.15 -13.70 -12.37
C ASN A 152 5.92 -13.97 -13.27
N ASN A 153 4.81 -13.22 -13.11
CA ASN A 153 3.73 -13.26 -14.08
C ASN A 153 4.07 -12.37 -15.28
N VAL A 154 3.78 -12.89 -16.48
CA VAL A 154 3.93 -12.19 -17.76
C VAL A 154 2.56 -12.03 -18.38
N ARG A 155 2.23 -10.82 -18.83
CA ARG A 155 1.01 -10.54 -19.57
C ARG A 155 1.34 -9.64 -20.76
N GLY A 156 1.37 -10.22 -21.96
CA GLY A 156 1.82 -9.52 -23.16
C GLY A 156 3.28 -9.10 -23.04
N ASN A 157 3.53 -7.80 -23.16
CA ASN A 157 4.84 -7.14 -23.03
C ASN A 157 5.12 -6.60 -21.61
N MET A 158 4.27 -6.93 -20.62
CA MET A 158 4.42 -6.51 -19.22
C MET A 158 4.96 -7.65 -18.35
N VAL A 159 5.95 -7.35 -17.52
CA VAL A 159 6.62 -8.30 -16.61
C VAL A 159 6.75 -7.68 -15.23
N VAL A 160 6.43 -8.45 -14.18
CA VAL A 160 6.79 -8.09 -12.80
C VAL A 160 7.98 -8.93 -12.37
N THR A 161 9.09 -8.26 -12.07
CA THR A 161 10.33 -8.91 -11.62
C THR A 161 10.20 -9.46 -10.20
N ASN A 162 11.14 -10.30 -9.80
CA ASN A 162 11.28 -10.82 -8.44
C ASN A 162 11.61 -9.75 -7.37
N ILE A 163 12.07 -8.58 -7.80
CA ILE A 163 12.29 -7.41 -6.93
C ILE A 163 11.05 -6.51 -6.83
N GLY A 164 9.93 -6.89 -7.45
CA GLY A 164 8.69 -6.10 -7.42
C GLY A 164 8.69 -4.91 -8.38
N GLN A 165 9.59 -4.88 -9.35
CA GLN A 165 9.60 -3.88 -10.43
C GLN A 165 8.66 -4.31 -11.56
N LEU A 166 7.74 -3.45 -11.97
CA LEU A 166 6.93 -3.62 -13.18
C LEU A 166 7.68 -3.04 -14.37
N VAL A 167 7.83 -3.83 -15.43
CA VAL A 167 8.51 -3.43 -16.68
C VAL A 167 7.57 -3.65 -17.86
N ILE A 168 7.44 -2.64 -18.72
CA ILE A 168 6.61 -2.65 -19.92
C ILE A 168 7.53 -2.41 -21.11
N TYR A 169 7.80 -3.46 -21.88
CA TYR A 169 8.68 -3.39 -23.06
C TYR A 169 7.93 -2.84 -24.27
N ASN A 170 8.58 -2.04 -25.12
CA ASN A 170 7.98 -1.53 -26.36
C ASN A 170 6.61 -0.86 -26.07
N ALA A 171 6.63 0.19 -25.25
CA ALA A 171 5.44 0.88 -24.77
C ALA A 171 4.55 1.33 -25.95
N GLN A 172 3.25 1.09 -25.81
CA GLN A 172 2.22 1.43 -26.78
C GLN A 172 1.26 2.44 -26.12
N PRO A 173 0.57 3.28 -26.89
CA PRO A 173 -0.37 4.27 -26.34
C PRO A 173 -1.36 3.65 -25.34
N GLN A 174 -1.91 2.48 -25.67
CA GLN A 174 -2.83 1.68 -24.83
C GLN A 174 -2.28 1.26 -23.45
N HIS A 175 -0.96 1.29 -23.25
CA HIS A 175 -0.33 1.02 -21.95
C HIS A 175 -0.42 2.22 -21.01
N SER A 176 -0.85 3.40 -21.48
CA SER A 176 -1.10 4.55 -20.60
C SER A 176 -2.19 4.24 -19.58
N GLY A 177 -2.02 4.74 -18.37
CA GLY A 177 -2.92 4.50 -17.24
C GLY A 177 -2.20 4.53 -15.90
N VAL A 178 -2.95 4.31 -14.83
CA VAL A 178 -2.42 4.30 -13.46
C VAL A 178 -2.11 2.86 -13.03
N TYR A 179 -0.88 2.61 -12.61
CA TYR A 179 -0.41 1.31 -12.14
C TYR A 179 -0.19 1.33 -10.63
N THR A 180 -0.93 0.52 -9.88
CA THR A 180 -0.86 0.49 -8.43
C THR A 180 -0.06 -0.72 -7.97
N CYS A 181 1.03 -0.49 -7.23
CA CYS A 181 1.68 -1.56 -6.50
C CYS A 181 1.02 -1.74 -5.13
N THR A 182 0.82 -3.00 -4.74
CA THR A 182 0.37 -3.39 -3.41
C THR A 182 1.44 -4.26 -2.78
N ALA A 183 1.98 -3.82 -1.64
CA ALA A 183 2.92 -4.56 -0.82
C ALA A 183 2.20 -5.08 0.42
N GLN A 184 2.30 -6.38 0.69
CA GLN A 184 1.58 -7.03 1.78
C GLN A 184 2.48 -7.99 2.57
N ASN A 185 2.41 -7.91 3.89
CA ASN A 185 2.99 -8.91 4.79
C ASN A 185 1.98 -9.23 5.93
N PRO A 186 2.26 -10.18 6.83
CA PRO A 186 1.36 -10.50 7.94
C PRO A 186 1.05 -9.33 8.89
N SER A 187 1.91 -8.32 8.93
CA SER A 187 1.77 -7.13 9.79
C SER A 187 0.99 -5.99 9.15
N GLY A 188 0.72 -6.03 7.84
CA GLY A 188 -0.05 -4.97 7.17
C GLY A 188 0.05 -4.97 5.65
N SER A 189 -0.55 -3.94 5.04
CA SER A 189 -0.46 -3.72 3.60
C SER A 189 -0.39 -2.23 3.29
N VAL A 190 0.38 -1.88 2.26
CA VAL A 190 0.51 -0.53 1.73
C VAL A 190 0.35 -0.56 0.21
N ARG A 191 -0.17 0.53 -0.37
CA ARG A 191 -0.36 0.69 -1.81
C ARG A 191 0.25 1.99 -2.31
N ALA A 192 0.79 1.99 -3.53
CA ALA A 192 1.33 3.17 -4.19
C ALA A 192 0.97 3.19 -5.68
N SER A 193 0.40 4.30 -6.15
CA SER A 193 -0.13 4.46 -7.51
C SER A 193 0.83 5.23 -8.41
N HIS A 194 1.24 4.65 -9.52
CA HIS A 194 2.22 5.18 -10.47
C HIS A 194 1.57 5.46 -11.83
N PRO A 195 1.35 6.74 -12.20
CA PRO A 195 0.80 7.09 -13.51
C PRO A 195 1.82 6.91 -14.65
N LEU A 196 1.40 6.28 -15.76
CA LEU A 196 2.16 6.16 -17.01
C LEU A 196 1.48 6.93 -18.14
N THR A 197 2.21 7.80 -18.84
CA THR A 197 1.79 8.41 -20.12
C THR A 197 2.74 7.99 -21.24
N VAL A 198 2.20 7.45 -22.34
CA VAL A 198 2.99 7.09 -23.53
C VAL A 198 2.73 8.11 -24.65
N LEU A 199 3.74 8.93 -24.97
CA LEU A 199 3.63 10.00 -25.96
C LEU A 199 3.86 9.49 -27.39
N THR A 200 2.97 9.89 -28.30
CA THR A 200 3.14 9.70 -29.75
C THR A 200 3.87 10.91 -30.37
N PRO A 201 4.75 10.72 -31.38
CA PRO A 201 5.53 11.80 -31.99
C PRO A 201 4.72 12.90 -32.73
N GLU A 202 3.39 12.78 -32.86
CA GLU A 202 2.59 13.72 -33.67
C GLU A 202 2.28 15.06 -32.97
N VAL A 203 2.78 15.30 -31.75
CA VAL A 203 2.50 16.53 -30.95
C VAL A 203 3.55 17.65 -31.13
N LEU A 204 4.27 17.70 -32.25
CA LEU A 204 5.20 18.81 -32.57
C LEU A 204 4.71 19.69 -33.73
N ARG A 205 3.43 20.12 -33.73
CA ARG A 205 2.96 21.21 -34.60
C ARG A 205 1.79 21.98 -33.98
N ASP A 206 2.03 22.76 -32.93
CA ASP A 206 1.41 24.09 -32.84
C ASP A 206 2.22 25.03 -31.92
N PRO A 207 2.82 26.14 -32.41
CA PRO A 207 3.63 27.05 -31.60
C PRO A 207 2.81 28.05 -30.77
N ASN A 208 1.51 27.82 -30.55
CA ASN A 208 0.61 28.86 -30.05
C ASN A 208 -0.32 28.41 -28.93
N THR A 209 0.24 27.97 -27.79
CA THR A 209 -0.48 27.96 -26.50
C THR A 209 0.35 28.66 -25.44
N LYS A 210 0.24 30.00 -25.46
CA LYS A 210 0.57 30.86 -24.32
C LYS A 210 -0.31 30.45 -23.14
N ASN A 211 0.30 30.33 -21.95
CA ASN A 211 -0.31 30.38 -20.61
C ASN A 211 -1.86 30.43 -20.59
N LEU A 212 -2.52 29.28 -20.70
CA LEU A 212 -3.93 29.18 -20.33
C LEU A 212 -4.01 28.66 -18.89
N SER A 213 -3.95 29.61 -17.97
CA SER A 213 -4.43 29.42 -16.61
C SER A 213 -5.96 29.31 -16.64
N ILE A 214 -6.48 28.29 -15.95
CA ILE A 214 -7.89 28.04 -15.59
C ILE A 214 -8.66 27.20 -16.63
N CYS A 215 -8.78 25.90 -16.34
CA CYS A 215 -9.81 25.05 -16.93
C CYS A 215 -11.21 25.44 -16.45
N LEU A 216 -12.22 25.24 -17.31
CA LEU A 216 -13.62 25.39 -16.92
C LEU A 216 -14.13 24.09 -16.27
N PRO A 217 -14.89 24.13 -15.16
CA PRO A 217 -15.42 22.93 -14.48
C PRO A 217 -16.26 22.00 -15.37
N GLU A 218 -16.81 22.53 -16.45
CA GLU A 218 -17.61 21.80 -17.43
C GLU A 218 -16.77 20.83 -18.29
N GLU A 219 -15.44 21.04 -18.39
CA GLU A 219 -14.50 20.16 -19.10
C GLU A 219 -14.18 18.86 -18.32
N CYS A 220 -14.57 18.79 -17.04
CA CYS A 220 -14.34 17.66 -16.16
C CYS A 220 -15.50 16.64 -16.13
N LEU A 221 -16.63 16.95 -16.78
CA LEU A 221 -17.83 16.12 -16.78
C LEU A 221 -17.99 15.41 -18.13
N LYS A 222 -17.96 14.08 -18.08
CA LYS A 222 -18.04 13.20 -19.26
C LYS A 222 -19.38 13.17 -19.96
N PRO A 223 -19.34 12.86 -21.26
CA PRO A 223 -19.91 11.60 -21.75
C PRO A 223 -18.87 10.77 -22.53
N VAL A 224 -18.81 9.46 -22.28
CA VAL A 224 -18.13 8.50 -23.15
C VAL A 224 -19.19 7.54 -23.67
N ASP A 225 -19.43 7.58 -24.97
CA ASP A 225 -19.99 6.45 -25.70
C ASP A 225 -18.85 5.48 -26.00
N GLY A 226 -19.17 4.19 -25.92
CA GLY A 226 -18.21 3.08 -25.88
C GLY A 226 -17.39 2.89 -27.18
N PRO A 227 -16.60 1.80 -27.24
CA PRO A 227 -15.66 1.59 -28.34
C PRO A 227 -16.42 1.34 -29.65
N GLU A 228 -16.44 2.33 -30.53
CA GLU A 228 -16.65 2.08 -31.96
C GLU A 228 -15.37 1.47 -32.55
N ASP A 229 -15.54 0.47 -33.42
CA ASP A 229 -14.46 -0.18 -34.17
C ASP A 229 -13.76 0.86 -35.06
N CYS A 230 -12.55 1.28 -34.67
CA CYS A 230 -11.83 2.40 -35.31
C CYS A 230 -11.38 2.12 -36.77
N GLY A 231 -11.65 0.94 -37.33
CA GLY A 231 -11.32 0.63 -38.72
C GLY A 231 -9.83 0.85 -39.03
N ASN A 232 -9.54 1.83 -39.92
CA ASN A 232 -8.17 2.20 -40.34
C ASN A 232 -7.62 3.47 -39.64
N ASP A 233 -8.39 4.11 -38.77
CA ASP A 233 -7.95 5.34 -38.09
C ASP A 233 -7.02 5.00 -36.91
N LYS A 234 -5.97 5.81 -36.67
CA LYS A 234 -5.03 5.59 -35.56
C LYS A 234 -5.75 5.84 -34.22
N GLU A 235 -5.76 4.83 -33.36
CA GLU A 235 -6.25 4.92 -31.98
C GLU A 235 -5.53 6.04 -31.20
N LYS A 236 -6.30 6.95 -30.58
CA LYS A 236 -5.76 7.97 -29.68
C LYS A 236 -6.08 7.59 -28.23
N VAL A 237 -5.11 7.75 -27.35
CA VAL A 237 -5.32 7.63 -25.91
C VAL A 237 -5.39 9.00 -25.30
N SER A 238 -6.41 9.19 -24.48
CA SER A 238 -6.73 10.46 -23.87
C SER A 238 -7.20 10.20 -22.42
N TRP A 239 -7.17 11.25 -21.60
CA TRP A 239 -7.43 11.15 -20.17
C TRP A 239 -8.69 11.89 -19.77
N TYR A 240 -9.43 11.30 -18.83
CA TYR A 240 -10.64 11.88 -18.28
C TYR A 240 -10.68 11.77 -16.77
N TYR A 241 -11.33 12.72 -16.11
CA TYR A 241 -11.52 12.71 -14.67
C TYR A 241 -12.80 11.96 -14.28
N GLU A 242 -12.69 11.08 -13.29
CA GLU A 242 -13.83 10.36 -12.72
C GLU A 242 -14.10 10.85 -11.28
N PRO A 243 -15.20 11.58 -11.03
CA PRO A 243 -15.48 12.16 -9.71
C PRO A 243 -15.65 11.13 -8.58
N LYS A 244 -16.14 9.91 -8.89
CA LYS A 244 -16.37 8.86 -7.89
C LYS A 244 -15.08 8.31 -7.28
N SER A 245 -14.05 8.17 -8.12
CA SER A 245 -12.76 7.55 -7.78
C SER A 245 -11.66 8.60 -7.59
N ASN A 246 -12.00 9.88 -7.76
CA ASN A 246 -11.11 11.02 -7.54
C ASN A 246 -9.80 10.93 -8.33
N SER A 247 -9.88 10.45 -9.57
CA SER A 247 -8.69 10.13 -10.35
C SER A 247 -8.93 10.26 -11.85
N CYS A 248 -7.84 10.41 -12.59
CA CYS A 248 -7.83 10.47 -14.04
C CYS A 248 -7.56 9.10 -14.65
N PHE A 249 -8.40 8.68 -15.59
CA PHE A 249 -8.34 7.39 -16.27
C PHE A 249 -8.01 7.60 -17.74
N ALA A 250 -7.17 6.71 -18.27
CA ALA A 250 -6.88 6.66 -19.69
C ALA A 250 -7.97 5.86 -20.42
N VAL A 251 -8.48 6.41 -21.52
CA VAL A 251 -9.38 5.72 -22.46
C VAL A 251 -8.81 5.82 -23.87
N THR A 252 -9.03 4.76 -24.64
CA THR A 252 -8.68 4.72 -26.06
C THR A 252 -9.92 5.03 -26.87
N HIS A 253 -9.85 6.00 -27.78
CA HIS A 253 -10.97 6.42 -28.65
C HIS A 253 -10.48 6.76 -30.07
N CYS A 254 -11.41 6.83 -31.03
CA CYS A 254 -11.10 7.26 -32.39
C CYS A 254 -11.17 8.80 -32.50
N PRO A 255 -10.35 9.46 -33.35
CA PRO A 255 -10.21 10.94 -33.36
C PRO A 255 -11.42 11.76 -33.85
N LYS A 256 -12.56 11.15 -34.16
CA LYS A 256 -13.66 11.84 -34.87
C LYS A 256 -14.66 12.57 -33.96
N ASP A 257 -14.63 12.32 -32.65
CA ASP A 257 -15.40 13.09 -31.67
C ASP A 257 -14.47 13.45 -30.51
N SER A 258 -14.13 14.73 -30.37
CA SER A 258 -13.39 15.20 -29.20
C SER A 258 -13.86 16.58 -28.79
N LYS A 259 -14.79 16.62 -27.84
CA LYS A 259 -14.90 17.76 -26.93
C LYS A 259 -13.99 17.47 -25.73
N ALA A 260 -12.87 18.19 -25.71
CA ALA A 260 -11.88 18.32 -24.65
C ALA A 260 -11.53 17.02 -23.89
N GLU A 261 -10.45 16.40 -24.32
CA GLU A 261 -9.83 15.27 -23.63
C GLU A 261 -8.36 15.59 -23.34
N PHE A 262 -7.89 15.29 -22.14
CA PHE A 262 -6.54 15.65 -21.72
C PHE A 262 -5.50 14.73 -22.35
N ASP A 263 -4.42 15.28 -22.88
CA ASP A 263 -3.36 14.48 -23.53
C ASP A 263 -2.43 13.78 -22.51
N SER A 264 -2.49 14.14 -21.22
CA SER A 264 -1.69 13.52 -20.16
C SER A 264 -2.43 13.44 -18.83
N PHE A 265 -2.00 12.49 -18.00
CA PHE A 265 -2.47 12.38 -16.61
C PHE A 265 -2.27 13.70 -15.84
N GLU A 266 -1.12 14.34 -16.02
CA GLU A 266 -0.78 15.62 -15.36
C GLU A 266 -1.74 16.74 -15.76
N ALA A 267 -2.04 16.86 -17.06
CA ALA A 267 -2.98 17.86 -17.55
C ALA A 267 -4.38 17.66 -16.97
N CYS A 268 -4.85 16.41 -16.90
CA CYS A 268 -6.14 16.05 -16.32
C CYS A 268 -6.21 16.34 -14.81
N MET A 269 -5.20 15.91 -14.05
CA MET A 269 -5.17 16.11 -12.60
C MET A 269 -5.04 17.58 -12.22
N ARG A 270 -4.27 18.37 -12.98
CA ARG A 270 -4.14 19.82 -12.79
C ARG A 270 -5.45 20.57 -13.05
N CYS A 271 -6.31 20.00 -13.89
CA CYS A 271 -7.52 20.63 -14.36
C CYS A 271 -8.76 20.24 -13.53
N CYS A 272 -8.86 18.97 -13.16
CA CYS A 272 -10.08 18.36 -12.62
C CYS A 272 -9.90 17.65 -11.28
N GLY A 273 -8.66 17.42 -10.83
CA GLY A 273 -8.40 16.84 -9.50
C GLY A 273 -8.75 17.85 -8.40
N PRO A 274 -9.45 17.46 -7.32
CA PRO A 274 -9.76 18.34 -6.21
C PRO A 274 -8.51 18.44 -5.35
N GLU A 275 -7.68 19.46 -5.56
CA GLU A 275 -6.56 19.80 -4.67
C GLU A 275 -5.68 18.60 -4.22
N VAL A 276 -5.50 17.59 -5.07
CA VAL A 276 -4.56 16.46 -4.85
C VAL A 276 -3.27 16.64 -5.66
N ALA A 277 -2.88 17.90 -5.87
CA ALA A 277 -1.52 18.27 -6.26
C ALA A 277 -0.66 18.63 -5.02
N GLY A 278 -1.20 18.45 -3.81
CA GLY A 278 -0.50 18.70 -2.55
C GLY A 278 -0.14 17.42 -1.79
N ALA A 279 0.36 17.61 -0.57
CA ALA A 279 0.75 16.58 0.40
C ALA A 279 -0.10 15.30 0.37
N CYS A 280 -1.42 15.41 0.44
CA CYS A 280 -2.35 14.29 0.64
C CYS A 280 -2.44 13.30 -0.54
N GLY A 281 -1.91 13.65 -1.71
CA GLY A 281 -1.85 12.77 -2.87
C GLY A 281 -0.64 11.87 -2.93
N LEU A 282 0.39 12.20 -2.16
CA LEU A 282 1.68 11.50 -2.17
C LEU A 282 1.58 10.27 -1.26
N VAL A 283 2.45 9.28 -1.43
CA VAL A 283 2.56 8.18 -0.44
C VAL A 283 3.35 8.67 0.77
N SER A 284 3.21 8.02 1.92
CA SER A 284 4.14 8.25 3.03
C SER A 284 5.57 7.83 2.63
N LEU A 285 6.54 8.73 2.80
CA LEU A 285 7.93 8.52 2.41
C LEU A 285 8.86 8.63 3.62
N GLN A 286 9.52 7.51 3.98
CA GLN A 286 10.43 7.47 5.13
C GLN A 286 11.73 8.26 4.89
N GLY A 287 12.25 8.25 3.67
CA GLY A 287 13.56 8.84 3.35
C GLY A 287 14.75 8.02 3.85
N PRO A 288 15.98 8.36 3.43
CA PRO A 288 17.18 7.53 3.63
C PRO A 288 17.84 7.69 5.01
N CYS A 289 17.49 8.73 5.76
CA CYS A 289 18.07 8.99 7.08
C CYS A 289 17.57 8.03 8.17
N ARG A 290 18.26 8.03 9.33
CA ARG A 290 18.01 7.12 10.46
C ARG A 290 17.63 7.83 11.76
N ALA A 291 17.15 9.06 11.68
CA ALA A 291 16.56 9.79 12.80
C ALA A 291 15.06 9.47 12.85
N TYR A 292 14.75 8.25 13.32
CA TYR A 292 13.39 7.70 13.29
C TYR A 292 12.44 8.51 14.18
N GLU A 293 11.49 9.19 13.55
CA GLU A 293 10.47 10.00 14.20
C GLU A 293 9.08 9.52 13.75
N PRO A 294 8.13 9.26 14.67
CA PRO A 294 6.77 8.90 14.30
C PRO A 294 6.06 10.13 13.71
N ARG A 295 5.47 9.96 12.53
CA ARG A 295 4.74 10.98 11.77
C ARG A 295 3.41 10.43 11.28
N TRP A 296 2.56 11.29 10.74
CA TRP A 296 1.26 10.93 10.16
C TRP A 296 1.23 11.23 8.66
N ALA A 297 0.55 10.40 7.89
CA ALA A 297 0.37 10.56 6.46
C ALA A 297 -1.03 10.13 6.05
N TYR A 298 -1.60 10.80 5.07
CA TYR A 298 -2.92 10.48 4.55
C TYR A 298 -2.84 9.32 3.57
N ASN A 299 -3.63 8.27 3.81
CA ASN A 299 -3.77 7.13 2.92
C ASN A 299 -5.04 7.31 2.07
N SER A 300 -4.85 7.62 0.78
CA SER A 300 -5.96 7.83 -0.17
C SER A 300 -6.78 6.57 -0.44
N ALA A 301 -6.19 5.37 -0.33
CA ALA A 301 -6.90 4.11 -0.54
C ALA A 301 -7.85 3.77 0.61
N LEU A 302 -7.53 4.21 1.83
CA LEU A 302 -8.33 3.99 3.03
C LEU A 302 -9.12 5.24 3.46
N GLN A 303 -8.90 6.37 2.78
CA GLN A 303 -9.42 7.68 3.15
C GLN A 303 -9.16 8.03 4.64
N GLN A 304 -7.97 7.70 5.15
CA GLN A 304 -7.64 7.82 6.57
C GLN A 304 -6.19 8.25 6.78
N CYS A 305 -5.94 9.03 7.83
CA CYS A 305 -4.59 9.35 8.31
C CYS A 305 -4.00 8.18 9.09
N GLN A 306 -2.82 7.72 8.68
CA GLN A 306 -2.09 6.61 9.28
C GLN A 306 -0.71 7.09 9.77
N SER A 307 -0.24 6.51 10.87
CA SER A 307 1.12 6.78 11.36
C SER A 307 2.16 6.00 10.54
N PHE A 308 3.32 6.61 10.35
CA PHE A 308 4.49 5.98 9.74
C PHE A 308 5.78 6.50 10.38
N ILE A 309 6.91 5.82 10.13
CA ILE A 309 8.21 6.25 10.65
C ILE A 309 8.91 7.09 9.59
N TYR A 310 9.19 8.35 9.92
CA TYR A 310 10.01 9.23 9.10
C TYR A 310 11.48 9.12 9.53
N GLY A 311 12.39 9.02 8.56
CA GLY A 311 13.83 8.86 8.79
C GLY A 311 14.56 10.16 9.12
N GLY A 312 13.90 11.32 9.01
CA GLY A 312 14.44 12.64 9.38
C GLY A 312 15.05 13.44 8.23
N CYS A 313 15.09 12.91 7.00
CA CYS A 313 15.48 13.66 5.80
C CYS A 313 14.83 13.08 4.53
N ASP A 314 14.84 13.86 3.44
CA ASP A 314 14.37 13.50 2.08
C ASP A 314 13.02 12.76 2.05
N GLY A 315 12.09 13.19 2.91
CA GLY A 315 10.69 12.81 2.86
C GLY A 315 9.93 13.59 1.79
N ASN A 316 8.61 13.41 1.76
CA ASN A 316 7.72 14.20 0.93
C ASN A 316 6.67 14.92 1.78
N ASP A 317 5.82 15.71 1.12
CA ASP A 317 4.86 16.58 1.82
C ASP A 317 3.74 15.82 2.51
N ASN A 318 3.51 14.52 2.23
CA ASN A 318 2.57 13.68 3.00
C ASN A 318 3.18 13.24 4.33
N ASN A 319 3.54 14.22 5.15
CA ASN A 319 4.23 14.04 6.42
C ASN A 319 3.79 15.12 7.41
N PHE A 320 2.92 14.73 8.32
CA PHE A 320 2.29 15.58 9.32
C PHE A 320 2.78 15.21 10.72
N GLU A 321 2.90 16.20 11.60
CA GLU A 321 3.37 16.01 12.98
C GLU A 321 2.31 15.34 13.88
N SER A 322 1.04 15.44 13.51
CA SER A 322 -0.08 14.88 14.29
C SER A 322 -1.19 14.34 13.38
N LYS A 323 -2.00 13.44 13.94
CA LYS A 323 -3.18 12.89 13.27
C LYS A 323 -4.13 14.00 12.89
N GLU A 324 -4.36 14.94 13.79
CA GLU A 324 -5.26 16.07 13.62
C GLU A 324 -4.78 16.99 12.48
N ALA A 325 -3.48 17.28 12.40
CA ALA A 325 -2.92 18.08 11.30
C ALA A 325 -3.12 17.40 9.93
N CYS A 326 -2.97 16.08 9.88
CA CYS A 326 -3.25 15.29 8.67
C CYS A 326 -4.75 15.32 8.31
N GLU A 327 -5.64 15.13 9.29
CA GLU A 327 -7.10 15.09 9.07
C GLU A 327 -7.70 16.47 8.73
N GLU A 328 -7.07 17.56 9.17
CA GLU A 328 -7.44 18.93 8.78
C GLU A 328 -6.94 19.28 7.37
N MET A 329 -5.73 18.85 7.00
CA MET A 329 -5.11 19.19 5.72
C MET A 329 -5.60 18.30 4.56
N CYS A 330 -6.08 17.10 4.85
CA CYS A 330 -6.44 16.09 3.86
C CYS A 330 -7.95 15.77 3.84
N PRO A 331 -8.47 15.18 2.74
CA PRO A 331 -9.89 14.86 2.60
C PRO A 331 -10.31 13.66 3.46
N TYR A 332 -10.20 13.79 4.77
CA TYR A 332 -10.66 12.83 5.76
C TYR A 332 -12.17 13.00 5.99
N PRO A 333 -12.99 11.92 5.95
CA PRO A 333 -14.40 12.00 6.26
C PRO A 333 -14.57 12.38 7.73
N LYS A 334 -14.74 13.68 8.00
CA LYS A 334 -15.20 14.19 9.30
C LYS A 334 -16.62 13.68 9.51
N ASN A 335 -16.76 12.47 10.05
CA ASN A 335 -18.06 11.88 10.34
C ASN A 335 -18.79 12.75 11.37
N GLN A 336 -19.65 13.63 10.87
CA GLN A 336 -20.66 14.28 11.70
C GLN A 336 -21.67 13.22 12.12
N ASN A 337 -21.77 13.01 13.44
CA ASN A 337 -22.76 12.22 14.19
C ASN A 337 -22.43 10.74 14.47
N CYS A 338 -21.38 10.46 15.27
CA CYS A 338 -21.48 9.32 16.20
C CYS A 338 -22.66 9.58 17.15
N LYS A 339 -23.59 8.63 17.27
CA LYS A 339 -24.59 8.67 18.34
C LYS A 339 -23.85 8.62 19.68
N THR A 340 -24.19 9.52 20.60
CA THR A 340 -23.54 9.59 21.92
C THR A 340 -23.52 8.20 22.56
N CYS A 341 -22.33 7.69 22.86
CA CYS A 341 -22.18 6.38 23.46
C CYS A 341 -22.88 6.37 24.83
N LYS A 342 -24.06 5.76 24.89
CA LYS A 342 -24.80 5.55 26.14
C LYS A 342 -24.50 4.13 26.61
N PRO A 343 -23.76 3.94 27.71
CA PRO A 343 -23.54 2.60 28.26
C PRO A 343 -24.91 1.93 28.45
N ARG A 344 -25.03 0.67 28.02
CA ARG A 344 -26.30 -0.08 27.93
C ARG A 344 -26.88 -0.49 29.31
N GLY A 345 -26.67 0.32 30.34
CA GLY A 345 -27.14 0.09 31.70
C GLY A 345 -26.95 1.30 32.61
N LYS A 346 -27.72 1.36 33.71
CA LYS A 346 -27.50 2.35 34.77
C LYS A 346 -26.18 2.03 35.48
N MET A 347 -25.46 3.05 35.96
CA MET A 347 -24.17 2.91 36.66
C MET A 347 -24.14 1.80 37.73
N VAL A 348 -25.20 1.68 38.52
CA VAL A 348 -25.32 0.64 39.58
C VAL A 348 -25.45 -0.76 38.97
N SER A 349 -26.22 -0.92 37.90
CA SER A 349 -26.33 -2.23 37.22
C SER A 349 -25.04 -2.62 36.50
N SER A 350 -24.29 -1.67 35.96
CA SER A 350 -22.96 -1.96 35.41
C SER A 350 -22.00 -2.38 36.51
N PHE A 351 -21.97 -1.66 37.64
CA PHE A 351 -21.16 -2.02 38.80
C PHE A 351 -21.39 -3.46 39.29
N CYS A 352 -22.66 -3.90 39.37
CA CYS A 352 -22.97 -5.24 39.85
C CYS A 352 -22.67 -6.36 38.85
N ARG A 353 -22.61 -6.05 37.54
CA ARG A 353 -22.31 -7.03 36.47
C ARG A 353 -20.83 -7.19 36.20
N SER A 354 -20.04 -6.14 36.43
CA SER A 354 -18.59 -6.14 36.20
C SER A 354 -17.83 -6.96 37.24
N ASP A 355 -16.75 -7.63 36.83
CA ASP A 355 -15.89 -8.41 37.72
C ASP A 355 -14.93 -7.53 38.53
N PHE A 356 -14.54 -6.38 37.97
CA PHE A 356 -13.72 -5.37 38.64
C PHE A 356 -14.26 -3.96 38.40
N VAL A 357 -14.03 -3.08 39.37
CA VAL A 357 -14.32 -1.65 39.28
C VAL A 357 -13.19 -0.85 39.90
N VAL A 358 -12.56 0.01 39.11
CA VAL A 358 -11.43 0.84 39.53
C VAL A 358 -11.66 2.31 39.19
N LEU A 359 -11.04 3.16 40.01
CA LEU A 359 -10.76 4.56 39.68
C LEU A 359 -9.30 4.64 39.27
N GLY A 360 -9.02 5.31 38.16
CA GLY A 360 -7.63 5.43 37.68
C GLY A 360 -7.48 6.44 36.56
N ARG A 361 -6.28 6.48 35.98
CA ARG A 361 -5.98 7.27 34.80
C ARG A 361 -5.48 6.36 33.69
N LEU A 362 -6.05 6.54 32.50
CA LEU A 362 -5.64 5.83 31.29
C LEU A 362 -4.40 6.49 30.68
N SER A 363 -3.43 5.69 30.30
CA SER A 363 -2.26 6.03 29.48
C SER A 363 -2.07 4.98 28.39
N ASP A 364 -1.25 5.30 27.38
CA ASP A 364 -0.75 4.32 26.41
C ASP A 364 -1.87 3.54 25.70
N LEU A 365 -2.89 4.26 25.23
CA LEU A 365 -3.99 3.68 24.44
C LEU A 365 -3.49 3.38 23.02
N THR A 366 -3.61 2.11 22.63
CA THR A 366 -3.33 1.64 21.28
C THR A 366 -4.60 1.09 20.65
N GLU A 367 -4.88 1.53 19.43
CA GLU A 367 -6.05 1.16 18.64
C GLU A 367 -5.63 0.19 17.53
N GLU A 368 -6.17 -1.03 17.55
CA GLU A 368 -5.97 -2.05 16.51
C GLU A 368 -7.31 -2.38 15.82
N LYS A 369 -7.28 -3.08 14.69
CA LYS A 369 -8.46 -3.24 13.82
C LYS A 369 -9.74 -3.74 14.52
N ASP A 370 -9.63 -4.71 15.43
CA ASP A 370 -10.76 -5.29 16.20
C ASP A 370 -10.50 -5.34 17.73
N SER A 371 -9.37 -4.80 18.16
CA SER A 371 -8.84 -4.86 19.54
C SER A 371 -8.15 -3.57 19.92
N GLY A 372 -7.80 -3.42 21.18
CA GLY A 372 -6.82 -2.41 21.59
C GLY A 372 -6.33 -2.69 22.99
N HIS A 373 -5.38 -1.90 23.44
CA HIS A 373 -4.87 -2.00 24.80
C HIS A 373 -4.67 -0.62 25.39
N ALA A 374 -4.80 -0.50 26.71
CA ALA A 374 -4.43 0.69 27.45
C ALA A 374 -3.85 0.31 28.80
N LEU A 375 -2.97 1.15 29.31
CA LEU A 375 -2.46 1.07 30.66
C LEU A 375 -3.31 1.94 31.59
N VAL A 376 -3.68 1.41 32.74
CA VAL A 376 -4.47 2.13 33.74
C VAL A 376 -3.66 2.25 35.02
N THR A 377 -3.28 3.48 35.36
CA THR A 377 -2.76 3.77 36.70
C THR A 377 -3.92 3.71 37.69
N VAL A 378 -4.02 2.62 38.45
CA VAL A 378 -5.09 2.41 39.43
C VAL A 378 -4.85 3.27 40.66
N GLU A 379 -5.81 4.14 40.98
CA GLU A 379 -5.77 5.01 42.17
C GLU A 379 -6.63 4.46 43.32
N GLU A 380 -7.79 3.88 43.01
CA GLU A 380 -8.68 3.26 44.01
C GLU A 380 -9.39 2.02 43.42
N ILE A 381 -9.48 0.96 44.21
CA ILE A 381 -10.20 -0.27 43.84
C ILE A 381 -11.54 -0.30 44.58
N LEU A 382 -12.65 -0.20 43.85
CA LEU A 382 -14.00 -0.23 44.41
C LEU A 382 -14.59 -1.65 44.42
N LYS A 383 -14.21 -2.47 43.45
CA LYS A 383 -14.63 -3.88 43.33
C LYS A 383 -13.51 -4.70 42.70
N ASP A 384 -13.23 -5.87 43.26
CA ASP A 384 -12.20 -6.80 42.80
C ASP A 384 -12.64 -8.23 43.16
N GLU A 385 -13.42 -8.87 42.29
CA GLU A 385 -13.92 -10.24 42.51
C GLU A 385 -13.00 -11.31 41.91
N LYS A 386 -12.44 -11.06 40.71
CA LYS A 386 -11.67 -12.06 39.94
C LYS A 386 -10.25 -11.67 39.56
N MET A 387 -9.93 -10.37 39.58
CA MET A 387 -8.68 -9.87 39.01
C MET A 387 -7.52 -9.98 40.02
N GLY A 388 -7.80 -9.84 41.32
CA GLY A 388 -6.76 -9.86 42.35
C GLY A 388 -5.97 -8.56 42.41
N LEU A 389 -6.57 -7.43 42.01
CA LEU A 389 -5.96 -6.10 41.94
C LEU A 389 -5.28 -5.67 43.24
N ARG A 390 -5.73 -6.16 44.39
CA ARG A 390 -5.11 -5.85 45.69
C ARG A 390 -3.72 -6.43 45.88
N PHE A 391 -3.32 -7.40 45.06
CA PHE A 391 -2.00 -8.02 45.08
C PHE A 391 -1.02 -7.39 44.09
N PHE A 392 -1.54 -6.74 43.04
CA PHE A 392 -0.75 -5.94 42.11
C PHE A 392 -0.40 -4.61 42.80
N GLY A 393 0.88 -4.37 43.05
CA GLY A 393 1.35 -3.25 43.88
C GLY A 393 1.07 -1.87 43.27
N LYS A 394 2.11 -1.25 42.69
CA LYS A 394 2.01 0.05 41.99
C LYS A 394 2.08 -0.08 40.47
N GLU A 395 2.05 -1.29 39.95
CA GLU A 395 2.12 -1.54 38.52
C GLU A 395 0.81 -1.11 37.84
N PRO A 396 0.89 -0.50 36.64
CA PRO A 396 -0.30 -0.13 35.90
C PRO A 396 -1.06 -1.38 35.48
N LEU A 397 -2.38 -1.32 35.58
CA LEU A 397 -3.27 -2.39 35.12
C LEU A 397 -3.38 -2.32 33.60
N GLU A 398 -2.93 -3.36 32.91
CA GLU A 398 -3.16 -3.50 31.47
C GLU A 398 -4.60 -3.93 31.20
N VAL A 399 -5.27 -3.20 30.31
CA VAL A 399 -6.67 -3.43 29.95
C VAL A 399 -6.79 -3.62 28.45
N THR A 400 -7.40 -4.73 28.04
CA THR A 400 -7.61 -5.09 26.63
C THR A 400 -9.04 -4.75 26.20
N PHE A 401 -9.18 -4.05 25.09
CA PHE A 401 -10.45 -3.81 24.41
C PHE A 401 -10.67 -4.90 23.36
N VAL A 402 -11.87 -5.45 23.28
CA VAL A 402 -12.25 -6.49 22.32
C VAL A 402 -13.58 -6.15 21.65
N ASN A 403 -13.68 -6.47 20.36
CA ASN A 403 -14.84 -6.18 19.53
C ASN A 403 -15.19 -4.69 19.50
N MET A 404 -14.15 -3.84 19.47
CA MET A 404 -14.28 -2.39 19.54
C MET A 404 -14.33 -1.80 18.14
N ASP A 405 -15.33 -0.96 17.87
CA ASP A 405 -15.36 -0.15 16.66
C ASP A 405 -14.66 1.19 16.94
N TRP A 406 -13.41 1.34 16.50
CA TRP A 406 -12.62 2.56 16.70
C TRP A 406 -13.12 3.77 15.89
N THR A 407 -14.05 3.57 14.94
CA THR A 407 -14.68 4.69 14.23
C THR A 407 -15.72 5.42 15.10
N CYS A 408 -16.36 4.71 16.03
CA CYS A 408 -17.21 5.26 17.09
C CYS A 408 -17.00 4.45 18.39
N PRO A 409 -15.91 4.69 19.14
CA PRO A 409 -15.55 3.86 20.28
C PRO A 409 -16.63 3.90 21.37
N CYS A 410 -17.12 2.72 21.72
CA CYS A 410 -18.07 2.51 22.80
C CYS A 410 -17.56 1.40 23.72
N PRO A 411 -17.25 1.65 25.00
CA PRO A 411 -17.38 2.91 25.71
C PRO A 411 -16.43 4.02 25.23
N ASN A 412 -16.82 5.30 25.40
CA ASN A 412 -16.03 6.44 24.93
C ASN A 412 -14.79 6.65 25.81
N ILE A 413 -13.63 6.17 25.35
CA ILE A 413 -12.36 6.22 26.09
C ILE A 413 -11.68 7.59 25.91
N THR A 414 -11.72 8.16 24.70
CA THR A 414 -11.08 9.43 24.34
C THR A 414 -11.74 10.64 25.00
N GLY A 415 -13.06 10.62 25.17
CA GLY A 415 -13.77 11.64 25.96
C GLY A 415 -13.49 11.54 27.46
N ALA A 416 -13.16 10.35 27.97
CA ALA A 416 -12.91 10.11 29.39
C ALA A 416 -11.46 10.44 29.80
N THR A 417 -10.48 10.22 28.91
CA THR A 417 -9.07 10.58 29.13
C THR A 417 -8.84 12.09 29.22
N ALA A 418 -9.62 12.89 28.48
CA ALA A 418 -9.54 14.35 28.53
C ALA A 418 -9.90 14.95 29.90
N GLU A 419 -10.63 14.22 30.76
CA GLU A 419 -11.14 14.70 32.05
C GLU A 419 -10.32 14.21 33.27
N GLY A 420 -9.22 13.48 33.05
CA GLY A 420 -8.30 13.04 34.11
C GLY A 420 -8.66 11.67 34.73
N GLN A 421 -9.27 11.67 35.92
CA GLN A 421 -9.61 10.42 36.63
C GLN A 421 -10.89 9.80 36.04
N VAL A 422 -10.83 8.50 35.72
CA VAL A 422 -11.93 7.74 35.13
C VAL A 422 -12.42 6.61 36.04
N ILE A 423 -13.68 6.24 35.87
CA ILE A 423 -14.29 5.03 36.45
C ILE A 423 -14.30 3.97 35.36
N ILE A 424 -13.68 2.82 35.62
CA ILE A 424 -13.63 1.68 34.71
C ILE A 424 -14.32 0.49 35.37
N MET A 425 -15.31 -0.08 34.69
CA MET A 425 -16.01 -1.30 35.10
C MET A 425 -15.93 -2.32 33.95
N GLY A 426 -15.20 -3.41 34.18
CA GLY A 426 -14.87 -4.42 33.18
C GLY A 426 -15.01 -5.84 33.68
N ASN A 427 -14.67 -6.79 32.82
CA ASN A 427 -14.73 -8.22 33.10
C ASN A 427 -13.34 -8.82 33.11
N VAL A 428 -13.17 -9.97 33.76
CA VAL A 428 -11.90 -10.70 33.78
C VAL A 428 -12.04 -11.96 32.95
N ASN A 429 -11.28 -12.06 31.88
CA ASN A 429 -11.21 -13.23 31.02
C ASN A 429 -9.78 -13.77 31.06
N ASP A 430 -9.61 -15.05 31.43
CA ASP A 430 -8.30 -15.73 31.50
C ASP A 430 -7.21 -14.96 32.27
N GLY A 431 -7.60 -14.25 33.33
CA GLY A 431 -6.68 -13.44 34.15
C GLY A 431 -6.34 -12.07 33.58
N MET A 432 -6.91 -11.67 32.44
CA MET A 432 -6.74 -10.36 31.83
C MET A 432 -7.95 -9.46 32.09
N ALA A 433 -7.69 -8.17 32.30
CA ALA A 433 -8.75 -7.17 32.42
C ALA A 433 -9.27 -6.80 31.02
N VAL A 434 -10.55 -7.04 30.77
CA VAL A 434 -11.15 -6.91 29.45
C VAL A 434 -12.32 -5.92 29.46
N LEU A 435 -12.33 -5.02 28.47
CA LEU A 435 -13.42 -4.10 28.19
C LEU A 435 -14.10 -4.45 26.85
N GLN A 436 -15.41 -4.65 26.93
CA GLN A 436 -16.29 -4.93 25.79
C GLN A 436 -17.16 -3.71 25.50
N PRO A 437 -17.89 -3.67 24.37
CA PRO A 437 -18.71 -2.51 24.02
C PRO A 437 -19.78 -2.11 25.04
N GLU A 438 -20.22 -3.06 25.86
CA GLU A 438 -21.16 -2.88 26.98
C GLU A 438 -20.52 -2.47 28.30
N SER A 439 -19.18 -2.51 28.41
CA SER A 439 -18.44 -2.12 29.61
C SER A 439 -18.64 -0.64 29.91
N TYR A 440 -18.48 -0.27 31.18
CA TYR A 440 -18.66 1.11 31.60
C TYR A 440 -17.30 1.79 31.75
N VAL A 441 -17.04 2.80 30.92
CA VAL A 441 -15.97 3.77 31.13
C VAL A 441 -16.58 5.15 31.11
N GLY A 442 -16.22 5.98 32.09
CA GLY A 442 -16.65 7.36 32.11
C GLY A 442 -15.94 8.18 33.17
N ALA A 443 -15.99 9.49 33.00
CA ALA A 443 -15.34 10.42 33.92
C ALA A 443 -15.80 10.23 35.38
N SER A 444 -14.82 10.29 36.27
CA SER A 444 -15.03 10.30 37.71
C SER A 444 -15.63 11.64 38.13
N SER A 445 -16.62 11.60 39.02
CA SER A 445 -17.05 12.80 39.73
C SER A 445 -17.33 12.47 41.19
N PRO A 446 -17.14 13.41 42.13
CA PRO A 446 -17.33 13.14 43.56
C PRO A 446 -18.72 12.55 43.86
N ARG A 447 -19.74 12.99 43.12
CA ARG A 447 -21.11 12.47 43.23
C ARG A 447 -21.23 11.02 42.77
N ARG A 448 -20.57 10.65 41.65
CA ARG A 448 -20.57 9.28 41.11
C ARG A 448 -19.80 8.35 42.03
N VAL A 449 -18.60 8.74 42.46
CA VAL A 449 -17.76 7.96 43.38
C VAL A 449 -18.49 7.71 44.71
N ARG A 450 -19.08 8.75 45.31
CA ARG A 450 -19.89 8.59 46.55
C ARG A 450 -21.02 7.59 46.37
N LYS A 451 -21.73 7.64 45.23
CA LYS A 451 -22.81 6.70 44.93
C LYS A 451 -22.30 5.27 44.79
N LEU A 452 -21.15 5.05 44.17
CA LEU A 452 -20.54 3.73 44.07
C LEU A 452 -20.08 3.21 45.44
N ARG A 453 -19.50 4.05 46.28
CA ARG A 453 -19.17 3.69 47.66
C ARG A 453 -20.40 3.30 48.49
N GLU A 454 -21.54 3.96 48.26
CA GLU A 454 -22.82 3.57 48.88
C GLU A 454 -23.35 2.22 48.35
N VAL A 455 -23.15 1.91 47.06
CA VAL A 455 -23.51 0.60 46.49
C VAL A 455 -22.74 -0.51 47.20
N VAL A 456 -21.45 -0.29 47.45
CA VAL A 456 -20.58 -1.21 48.19
C VAL A 456 -21.02 -1.31 49.66
N SER A 457 -21.19 -0.19 50.37
CA SER A 457 -21.48 -0.21 51.81
C SER A 457 -22.85 -0.79 52.15
N LYS A 458 -23.82 -0.69 51.24
CA LYS A 458 -25.17 -1.23 51.42
C LYS A 458 -25.37 -2.64 50.85
N ASN A 459 -24.30 -3.28 50.35
CA ASN A 459 -24.38 -4.58 49.65
C ASN A 459 -25.50 -4.60 48.59
N THR A 460 -25.64 -3.50 47.85
CA THR A 460 -26.78 -3.29 46.95
C THR A 460 -26.83 -4.36 45.84
N CYS A 461 -25.68 -4.87 45.40
CA CYS A 461 -25.62 -5.92 44.39
C CYS A 461 -26.20 -7.26 44.85
N ASP A 462 -26.02 -7.62 46.13
CA ASP A 462 -26.59 -8.86 46.68
C ASP A 462 -28.10 -8.77 46.80
N ILE A 463 -28.59 -7.59 47.23
CA ILE A 463 -30.03 -7.30 47.26
C ILE A 463 -30.64 -7.40 45.85
N LEU A 464 -29.97 -6.82 44.84
CA LEU A 464 -30.44 -6.89 43.46
C LEU A 464 -30.43 -8.34 42.92
N ARG A 465 -29.38 -9.13 43.23
CA ARG A 465 -29.31 -10.56 42.85
C ARG A 465 -30.43 -11.36 43.52
N ALA A 466 -30.75 -11.09 44.78
CA ALA A 466 -31.83 -11.76 45.50
C ALA A 466 -33.21 -11.47 44.87
N ILE A 467 -33.43 -10.23 44.43
CA ILE A 467 -34.68 -9.81 43.76
C ILE A 467 -34.82 -10.45 42.37
N THR A 468 -33.74 -10.54 41.59
CA THR A 468 -33.77 -11.14 40.24
C THR A 468 -33.85 -12.67 40.26
N ASN A 469 -33.34 -13.31 41.30
CA ASN A 469 -33.32 -14.77 41.45
C ASN A 469 -34.48 -15.31 42.32
N SER A 470 -35.42 -14.45 42.72
CA SER A 470 -36.63 -14.90 43.41
C SER A 470 -37.54 -15.60 42.39
N PRO A 471 -37.96 -16.85 42.61
CA PRO A 471 -38.88 -17.53 41.70
C PRO A 471 -40.21 -16.77 41.68
N GLN A 472 -40.67 -16.40 40.50
CA GLN A 472 -42.05 -15.94 40.30
C GLN A 472 -43.03 -17.09 40.47
#